data_AF-A0A9D5JW62-F1
#
_entry.id   AF-A0A9D5JW62-F1
#
_cell.length_a   1.000
_cell.length_b   1.000
_cell.length_c   1.000
_cell.angle_alpha   90.00
_cell.angle_beta   90.00
_cell.angle_gamma   90.00
#
_symmetry.space_group_name_H-M   'P 1'
#
loop_
_entity.id
_entity.type
_entity.pdbx_description
1 polymer ?
#
loop_
_entity_poly.entity_id
_entity_poly.type
_entity_poly.pdbx_seq_one_letter_code
_entity_poly.pdbx_strand_id
1 'polypeptide(L)' 'KRIVESEEVRPGVILDFDENDKVVGVEFLGVSARATQDELSIMQFQTA' A
#
# COMPACT_ATOMS: atom_id res chain seq x y z
N LYS A 1 10.49 10.08 -6.62
CA LYS A 1 9.44 11.08 -6.30
C LYS A 1 9.36 11.17 -4.78
N ARG A 2 9.29 12.37 -4.22
CA ARG A 2 9.20 12.56 -2.76
C ARG A 2 7.76 12.36 -2.32
N ILE A 3 7.56 11.63 -1.23
CA ILE A 3 6.26 11.54 -0.57
C ILE A 3 6.01 12.87 0.14
N VAL A 4 4.90 13.52 -0.17
CA VAL A 4 4.49 14.80 0.43
C VAL A 4 3.25 14.65 1.30
N GLU A 5 2.44 13.62 1.06
CA GLU A 5 1.20 13.32 1.76
C GLU A 5 0.97 11.80 1.82
N SER A 6 0.32 11.34 2.87
CA SER A 6 -0.12 9.96 3.07
C SER A 6 -1.58 9.97 3.55
N GLU A 7 -2.45 9.21 2.89
CA GLU A 7 -3.89 9.14 3.21
C GLU A 7 -4.32 7.69 3.49
N GLU A 8 -4.97 7.45 4.64
CA GLU A 8 -5.63 6.18 4.92
C GLU A 8 -7.01 6.12 4.24
N VAL A 9 -7.06 5.51 3.06
CA VAL A 9 -8.28 5.42 2.22
C VAL A 9 -9.24 4.33 2.67
N ARG A 10 -8.74 3.31 3.40
CA ARG A 10 -9.51 2.25 4.05
C ARG A 10 -8.76 1.80 5.30
N PRO A 11 -9.42 1.21 6.31
CA PRO A 11 -8.73 0.70 7.50
C PRO A 11 -7.53 -0.19 7.14
N GLY A 12 -6.33 0.29 7.48
CA GLY A 12 -5.06 -0.38 7.20
C GLY A 12 -4.59 -0.37 5.73
N VAL A 13 -5.11 0.53 4.90
CA VAL A 13 -4.63 0.79 3.53
C VAL A 13 -4.32 2.28 3.38
N ILE A 14 -3.05 2.59 3.17
CA ILE A 14 -2.55 3.96 3.05
C ILE A 14 -1.98 4.16 1.66
N LEU A 15 -2.30 5.30 1.03
CA LEU A 15 -1.72 5.74 -0.23
C LEU A 15 -0.79 6.92 0.01
N ASP A 16 0.40 6.86 -0.58
CA ASP A 16 1.36 7.97 -0.56
C ASP A 16 1.32 8.75 -1.86
N PHE A 17 1.25 10.06 -1.75
CA PHE A 17 1.18 10.97 -2.89
C PHE A 17 2.48 11.78 -3.04
N ASP A 18 2.83 12.04 -4.30
CA ASP A 18 3.83 13.04 -4.66
C ASP A 18 3.21 14.43 -4.83
N GLU A 19 4.07 15.43 -5.08
CA GLU A 19 3.68 16.83 -5.31
C GLU A 19 2.76 17.09 -6.53
N ASN A 20 2.49 16.07 -7.35
CA ASN A 20 1.63 16.15 -8.53
C ASN A 20 0.36 15.30 -8.37
N ASP A 21 -0.03 15.00 -7.13
CA ASP A 21 -1.17 14.16 -6.77
C ASP A 21 -1.12 12.76 -7.40
N LYS A 22 0.09 12.21 -7.60
CA LYS A 22 0.28 10.84 -8.09
C LYS A 22 0.61 9.91 -6.94
N VAL A 23 -0.06 8.77 -6.92
CA VAL A 23 0.27 7.67 -6.02
C VAL A 23 1.67 7.16 -6.35
N VAL A 24 2.54 7.15 -5.35
CA VAL A 24 3.93 6.69 -5.44
C VAL A 24 4.26 5.58 -4.45
N GLY A 25 3.34 5.29 -3.51
CA GLY A 25 3.47 4.24 -2.51
C GLY A 25 2.11 3.73 -2.08
N VAL A 26 2.10 2.47 -1.60
CA VAL A 26 0.94 1.86 -0.93
C VAL A 26 1.44 1.10 0.29
N GLU A 27 0.79 1.31 1.43
CA GLU A 27 1.06 0.57 2.65
C GLU A 27 -0.15 -0.28 3.04
N PHE A 28 0.12 -1.53 3.43
CA PHE A 28 -0.88 -2.43 4.00
C PHE A 28 -0.51 -2.71 5.45
N LEU A 29 -1.34 -2.24 6.37
CA LEU A 29 -1.16 -2.46 7.80
C LEU A 29 -1.91 -3.72 8.26
N GLY A 30 -1.36 -4.36 9.29
CA GLY A 30 -1.97 -5.52 9.94
C GLY A 30 -2.14 -6.76 9.06
N VAL A 31 -1.34 -6.90 7.98
CA VAL A 31 -1.46 -8.04 7.05
C VAL A 31 -1.17 -9.37 7.75
N SER A 32 -0.27 -9.39 8.73
CA SER A 32 0.06 -10.58 9.52
C SER A 32 -1.12 -11.15 10.31
N ALA A 33 -2.19 -10.37 10.55
CA ALA A 33 -3.40 -10.86 11.20
C ALA A 33 -4.31 -11.68 10.26
N ARG A 34 -4.06 -11.63 8.95
CA ARG A 34 -4.94 -12.21 7.91
C ARG A 34 -4.19 -13.02 6.84
N ALA A 35 -2.87 -13.19 6.97
CA ALA A 35 -2.03 -13.97 6.08
C ALA A 35 -0.93 -14.70 6.87
N THR A 36 -0.60 -15.91 6.42
CA THR A 36 0.55 -16.68 6.89
C THR A 36 1.87 -16.03 6.45
N GLN A 37 2.96 -16.40 7.11
CA GLN A 37 4.30 -15.89 6.77
C GLN A 37 4.69 -16.19 5.31
N ASP A 38 4.30 -17.36 4.80
CA ASP A 38 4.57 -17.76 3.42
C ASP A 38 3.76 -16.90 2.44
N GLU A 39 2.49 -16.62 2.75
CA GLU A 39 1.63 -15.74 1.93
C GLU A 39 2.14 -14.30 1.90
N LEU A 40 2.71 -13.78 2.99
CA LEU A 40 3.29 -12.42 3.03
C LEU A 40 4.46 -12.23 2.06
N SER A 41 5.07 -13.33 1.62
CA SER A 41 6.19 -13.30 0.66
C SER A 41 5.72 -13.25 -0.80
N ILE A 42 4.40 -13.30 -1.04
CA ILE A 42 3.80 -13.39 -2.37
C ILE A 42 2.91 -12.16 -2.61
N MET A 43 3.25 -11.38 -3.63
CA MET A 43 2.40 -10.31 -4.15
C MET A 43 1.95 -10.68 -5.56
N GLN A 44 0.65 -10.94 -5.74
CA GLN A 44 0.05 -11.16 -7.05
C GLN A 44 -0.68 -9.90 -7.50
N PHE A 45 -0.37 -9.42 -8.70
CA PHE A 45 -1.06 -8.29 -9.31
C PHE A 45 -1.35 -8.59 -10.78
N GLN A 46 -2.42 -8.01 -11.29
CA GLN A 46 -2.76 -8.02 -12.70
C GLN A 46 -3.07 -6.59 -13.14
N THR A 47 -2.55 -6.21 -14.29
CA THR A 47 -2.84 -4.92 -14.93
C THR A 47 -3.76 -5.14 -16.12
N ALA A 48 -4.49 -4.09 -16.51
CA ALA A 48 -5.27 -4.08 -17.75
C ALA A 48 -4.37 -3.97 -18.98
#